data_AF-A0A4Q9VQW7-F1
#
_entry.id   AF-A0A4Q9VQW7-F1
#
_cell.length_a   1.000
_cell.length_b   1.000
_cell.length_c   1.000
_cell.angle_alpha   90.00
_cell.angle_beta   90.00
_cell.angle_gamma   90.00
#
_symmetry.space_group_name_H-M   'P 1'
#
loop_
_entity.id
_entity.type
_entity.pdbx_description
1 polymer ?
#
loop_
_entity_poly.entity_id
_entity_poly.type
_entity_poly.pdbx_seq_one_letter_code
_entity_poly.pdbx_strand_id
1 'polypeptide(L)'
;MKIPPYFQRASEGFYQGALEYGGHTVEDCVGFGVGMVLQSQCPALLEWLDFLIASPPEVVYDAWWSLRCEYKWVEPEYIREILCQMREICAHRVATGGGGMPG
;
A
#
# COMPACT_ATOMS: atom_id res chain seq x y z
N MET A 1 12.51 5.01 -11.37
CA MET A 1 12.51 5.14 -9.89
C MET A 1 12.84 3.77 -9.28
N LYS A 2 13.60 3.69 -8.18
CA LYS A 2 13.85 2.40 -7.50
C LYS A 2 12.77 2.15 -6.45
N ILE A 3 12.00 1.08 -6.61
CA ILE A 3 10.93 0.70 -5.69
C ILE A 3 11.53 0.15 -4.38
N PRO A 4 11.15 0.68 -3.21
CA PRO A 4 11.64 0.14 -1.94
C PRO A 4 10.96 -1.19 -1.61
N PRO A 5 11.67 -2.12 -0.93
CA PRO A 5 11.16 -3.47 -0.67
C PRO A 5 9.96 -3.50 0.28
N TYR A 6 9.83 -2.53 1.20
CA TYR A 6 8.68 -2.41 2.08
C TYR A 6 7.41 -1.99 1.34
N PHE A 7 7.54 -1.19 0.27
CA PHE A 7 6.41 -0.80 -0.58
C PHE A 7 6.00 -1.96 -1.50
N GLN A 8 6.97 -2.69 -2.05
CA GLN A 8 6.69 -3.94 -2.77
C GLN A 8 5.97 -4.96 -1.88
N ARG A 9 6.37 -5.11 -0.62
CA ARG A 9 5.66 -6.01 0.32
C ARG A 9 4.26 -5.51 0.64
N ALA A 10 4.09 -4.21 0.82
CA ALA A 10 2.77 -3.63 1.09
C ALA A 10 1.78 -3.84 -0.08
N SER A 11 2.26 -4.00 -1.31
CA SER A 11 1.40 -4.31 -2.46
C SER A 11 1.12 -5.80 -2.67
N GLU A 12 1.79 -6.70 -1.94
CA GLU A 12 1.51 -8.14 -2.00
C GLU A 12 0.14 -8.50 -1.38
N GLY A 13 -0.51 -7.59 -0.65
CA GLY A 13 -1.89 -7.74 -0.20
C GLY A 13 -2.92 -7.79 -1.34
N PHE A 14 -2.55 -7.35 -2.54
CA PHE A 14 -3.39 -7.33 -3.74
C PHE A 14 -3.10 -8.52 -4.67
N TYR A 15 -3.44 -9.72 -4.21
CA TYR A 15 -3.35 -10.94 -5.03
C TYR A 15 -4.72 -11.37 -5.57
N GLN A 16 -4.74 -11.99 -6.74
CA GLN A 16 -5.94 -12.36 -7.51
C GLN A 16 -6.94 -13.16 -6.67
N GLY A 17 -6.42 -14.08 -5.87
CA GLY A 17 -7.21 -14.88 -4.93
C GLY A 17 -8.06 -14.06 -3.97
N ALA A 18 -7.57 -12.92 -3.48
CA ALA A 18 -8.25 -12.12 -2.46
C ALA A 18 -9.49 -11.41 -3.04
N LEU A 19 -9.33 -10.70 -4.16
CA LEU A 19 -10.39 -9.89 -4.75
C LEU A 19 -11.39 -10.74 -5.56
N GLU A 20 -10.92 -11.70 -6.37
CA GLU A 20 -11.81 -12.45 -7.27
C GLU A 20 -12.50 -13.64 -6.60
N TYR A 21 -11.88 -14.26 -5.59
CA TYR A 21 -12.37 -15.52 -5.01
C TYR A 21 -12.60 -15.43 -3.50
N GLY A 22 -11.88 -14.55 -2.80
CA GLY A 22 -11.98 -14.35 -1.36
C GLY A 22 -13.11 -13.42 -0.93
N GLY A 23 -13.72 -12.68 -1.86
CA GLY A 23 -14.74 -11.66 -1.54
C GLY A 23 -14.18 -10.49 -0.74
N HIS A 24 -12.86 -10.29 -0.74
CA HIS A 24 -12.21 -9.19 -0.04
C HIS A 24 -12.38 -7.89 -0.82
N THR A 25 -12.52 -6.81 -0.07
CA THR A 25 -12.52 -5.45 -0.59
C THR A 25 -11.09 -4.97 -0.84
N VAL A 26 -10.95 -3.85 -1.57
CA VAL A 26 -9.65 -3.18 -1.73
C VAL A 26 -9.10 -2.73 -0.37
N GLU A 27 -9.96 -2.30 0.55
CA GLU A 27 -9.59 -1.93 1.91
C GLU A 27 -9.00 -3.13 2.69
N ASP A 28 -9.61 -4.31 2.57
CA ASP A 28 -9.06 -5.54 3.17
C ASP A 28 -7.66 -5.85 2.63
N CYS A 29 -7.48 -5.75 1.31
CA CYS A 29 -6.18 -5.96 0.66
C CYS A 29 -5.12 -4.95 1.13
N VAL A 30 -5.51 -3.68 1.32
CA VAL A 30 -4.66 -2.64 1.92
C VAL A 30 -4.24 -3.06 3.34
N GLY A 31 -5.21 -3.51 4.15
CA GLY A 31 -4.97 -4.01 5.50
C GLY A 31 -4.00 -5.18 5.55
N PHE A 32 -4.17 -6.18 4.68
CA PHE A 32 -3.28 -7.33 4.59
C PHE A 32 -1.86 -6.93 4.19
N GLY A 33 -1.76 -6.13 3.13
CA GLY A 33 -0.48 -5.70 2.57
C GLY A 33 0.34 -4.88 3.56
N VAL A 34 -0.26 -3.82 4.13
CA VAL A 34 0.39 -3.02 5.19
C VAL A 34 0.68 -3.91 6.41
N GLY A 35 -0.23 -4.83 6.74
CA GLY A 35 -0.08 -5.88 7.75
C GLY A 35 1.26 -6.63 7.67
N MET A 36 1.67 -7.02 6.47
CA MET A 36 2.90 -7.79 6.20
C MET A 36 4.20 -6.99 6.37
N VAL A 37 4.13 -5.65 6.43
CA VAL A 37 5.30 -4.79 6.61
C VAL A 37 5.78 -4.87 8.06
N LEU A 38 7.09 -5.06 8.26
CA LEU A 38 7.67 -5.09 9.61
C LEU A 38 7.48 -3.74 10.28
N GLN A 39 7.15 -3.75 11.57
CA GLN A 39 6.92 -2.52 12.33
C GLN A 39 8.12 -1.55 12.27
N SER A 40 9.35 -2.06 12.25
CA SER A 40 10.58 -1.27 12.10
C SER A 40 10.71 -0.58 10.73
N GLN A 41 9.94 -1.01 9.73
CA GLN A 41 9.93 -0.45 8.37
C GLN A 41 8.74 0.50 8.13
N CYS A 42 7.76 0.55 9.04
CA CYS A 42 6.59 1.40 8.89
C CYS A 42 6.92 2.91 8.77
N PRO A 43 7.89 3.49 9.52
CA PRO A 43 8.26 4.89 9.33
C PRO A 43 8.76 5.20 7.91
N ALA A 44 9.63 4.34 7.37
CA ALA A 44 10.15 4.50 6.01
C ALA A 44 9.09 4.28 4.94
N LEU A 45 8.15 3.36 5.16
CA LEU A 45 6.99 3.18 4.29
C LEU A 45 6.08 4.41 4.32
N LEU A 46 5.83 5.00 5.49
CA LEU A 46 5.00 6.19 5.63
C LEU A 46 5.59 7.38 4.85
N GLU A 47 6.89 7.65 5.02
CA GLU A 47 7.59 8.70 4.26
C GLU A 47 7.51 8.47 2.74
N TRP A 48 7.62 7.23 2.30
CA TRP A 48 7.51 6.86 0.89
C TRP A 48 6.09 7.08 0.34
N LEU A 49 5.06 6.72 1.12
CA LEU A 49 3.66 6.95 0.76
C LEU A 49 3.34 8.44 0.69
N ASP A 50 3.81 9.23 1.66
CA ASP A 50 3.68 10.70 1.65
C ASP A 50 4.28 11.30 0.37
N PHE A 51 5.49 10.85 0.00
CA PHE A 51 6.14 11.27 -1.24
C PHE A 51 5.31 10.90 -2.49
N LEU A 52 4.83 9.65 -2.60
CA LEU A 52 4.08 9.23 -3.78
C LEU A 52 2.73 9.96 -3.89
N ILE A 53 2.01 10.14 -2.79
CA ILE A 53 0.72 10.84 -2.79
C ILE A 53 0.88 12.29 -3.29
N ALA A 54 1.95 12.96 -2.85
CA ALA A 54 2.27 14.32 -3.27
C ALA A 54 2.89 14.41 -4.68
N SER A 55 3.24 13.27 -5.30
CA SER A 55 3.89 13.24 -6.59
C SER A 55 2.90 13.40 -7.76
N PRO A 56 3.40 13.84 -8.94
CA PRO A 56 2.60 13.89 -10.16
C PRO A 56 2.00 12.52 -10.55
N PRO A 57 0.84 12.49 -11.23
CA PRO A 57 0.14 11.26 -11.62
C PRO A 57 1.02 10.24 -12.36
N GLU A 58 1.92 10.69 -13.23
CA GLU A 58 2.85 9.84 -13.96
C GLU A 58 3.82 9.10 -13.05
N VAL A 59 4.26 9.75 -11.96
CA VAL A 59 5.14 9.14 -10.96
C VAL A 59 4.39 8.10 -10.14
N VAL A 60 3.14 8.41 -9.76
CA VAL A 60 2.26 7.48 -9.04
C VAL A 60 2.01 6.23 -9.88
N TYR A 61 1.64 6.42 -11.14
CA TYR A 61 1.40 5.35 -12.10
C TYR A 61 2.66 4.49 -12.29
N ASP A 62 3.81 5.12 -12.58
CA ASP A 62 5.07 4.40 -12.80
C ASP A 62 5.49 3.60 -11.58
N ALA A 63 5.36 4.18 -10.38
CA ALA A 63 5.68 3.50 -9.13
C ALA A 63 4.80 2.28 -8.92
N TRP A 64 3.48 2.41 -9.13
CA TRP A 64 2.53 1.32 -9.00
C TRP A 64 2.77 0.22 -10.04
N TRP A 65 2.95 0.60 -11.30
CA TRP A 65 3.13 -0.34 -12.41
C TRP A 65 4.43 -1.14 -12.33
N SER A 66 5.43 -0.58 -11.62
CA SER A 66 6.70 -1.24 -11.35
C SER A 66 6.60 -2.32 -10.27
N LEU A 67 5.47 -2.41 -9.54
CA LEU A 67 5.25 -3.44 -8.54
C LEU A 67 4.93 -4.78 -9.19
N ARG A 68 5.25 -5.87 -8.48
CA ARG A 68 4.76 -7.22 -8.80
C ARG A 68 3.32 -7.44 -8.34
N CYS A 69 2.50 -6.39 -8.36
CA CYS A 69 1.09 -6.45 -8.03
C CYS A 69 0.32 -7.12 -9.18
N GLU A 70 -0.56 -8.06 -8.86
CA GLU A 70 -1.40 -8.74 -9.86
C GLU A 70 -2.50 -7.82 -10.39
N TYR A 71 -2.91 -6.82 -9.59
CA TYR A 71 -3.86 -5.79 -9.99
C TYR A 71 -3.18 -4.50 -10.43
N LYS A 72 -3.39 -4.22 -11.71
CA LYS A 72 -2.77 -3.13 -12.43
C LYS A 72 -3.81 -2.08 -12.80
N TRP A 73 -4.28 -1.34 -11.78
CA TRP A 73 -5.13 -0.18 -12.01
C TRP A 73 -4.41 0.83 -12.91
N VAL A 74 -5.17 1.43 -13.82
CA VAL A 74 -4.64 2.34 -14.85
C VAL A 74 -4.91 3.80 -14.53
N GLU A 75 -5.85 4.08 -13.62
CA GLU A 75 -6.23 5.43 -13.23
C GLU A 75 -5.36 5.91 -12.05
N PRO A 76 -4.49 6.92 -12.24
CA PRO A 76 -3.58 7.36 -11.18
C PRO A 76 -4.29 7.91 -9.94
N GLU A 77 -5.47 8.51 -10.12
CA GLU A 77 -6.26 9.03 -8.99
C GLU A 77 -6.80 7.89 -8.13
N TYR A 78 -7.27 6.80 -8.73
CA TYR A 78 -7.69 5.61 -7.99
C TYR A 78 -6.51 4.93 -7.28
N ILE A 79 -5.34 4.88 -7.92
CA ILE A 79 -4.11 4.42 -7.26
C ILE A 79 -3.79 5.32 -6.05
N ARG A 80 -3.94 6.64 -6.18
CA ARG A 80 -3.69 7.59 -5.08
C ARG A 80 -4.66 7.36 -3.92
N GLU A 81 -5.92 7.02 -4.17
CA GLU A 81 -6.88 6.64 -3.12
C GLU A 81 -6.39 5.42 -2.33
N ILE A 82 -5.90 4.39 -3.03
CA ILE A 82 -5.31 3.20 -2.39
C ILE A 82 -4.08 3.57 -1.55
N LEU A 83 -3.19 4.42 -2.08
CA LEU A 83 -2.01 4.89 -1.36
C LEU A 83 -2.39 5.69 -0.10
N CYS A 84 -3.44 6.50 -0.15
CA CYS A 84 -3.97 7.20 1.01
C CYS A 84 -4.45 6.23 2.09
N GLN A 85 -5.18 5.17 1.73
CA GLN A 85 -5.60 4.14 2.69
C GLN A 85 -4.39 3.41 3.31
N MET A 86 -3.40 3.03 2.48
CA MET A 86 -2.16 2.42 2.97
C MET A 86 -1.44 3.34 3.97
N ARG A 87 -1.42 4.64 3.68
CA ARG A 87 -0.80 5.68 4.51
C ARG A 87 -1.50 5.80 5.85
N GLU A 88 -2.83 5.79 5.89
CA GLU A 88 -3.60 5.88 7.15
C GLU A 88 -3.30 4.70 8.08
N ILE A 89 -3.34 3.47 7.57
CA ILE A 89 -3.01 2.27 8.36
C ILE A 89 -1.54 2.32 8.82
N CYS A 90 -0.63 2.70 7.93
CA CYS A 90 0.79 2.80 8.25
C CYS A 90 1.06 3.86 9.33
N ALA A 91 0.43 5.04 9.23
CA ALA A 91 0.53 6.11 10.20
C ALA A 91 0.00 5.68 11.57
N HIS A 92 -1.14 4.99 11.63
CA HIS A 92 -1.66 4.42 12.87
C HIS A 92 -0.63 3.45 13.49
N ARG A 93 -0.08 2.52 12.70
CA ARG A 93 0.94 1.59 13.17
C ARG A 93 2.18 2.29 13.70
N VAL A 94 2.67 3.33 13.02
CA VAL A 94 3.81 4.14 13.48
C VAL A 94 3.48 4.78 14.84
N ALA A 95 2.29 5.37 14.99
CA ALA A 95 1.87 6.03 16.22
C ALA A 95 1.71 5.07 17.41
N THR A 96 1.24 3.83 17.17
CA THR A 96 0.98 2.85 18.23
C THR A 96 2.10 1.86 18.48
N GLY A 97 3.19 1.93 17.71
CA GLY A 97 4.28 0.93 17.78
C GLY A 97 3.86 -0.48 17.32
N GLY A 98 2.79 -0.58 16.51
CA GLY A 98 2.26 -1.85 15.98
C GLY A 98 1.21 -2.52 16.87
N GLY A 99 0.81 -1.86 17.96
CA GLY A 99 -0.34 -2.28 18.77
C GLY A 99 -1.64 -1.84 18.11
N GLY A 100 -2.34 -2.78 17.47
CA GLY A 100 -3.73 -2.59 17.06
C GLY A 100 -3.92 -2.60 15.55
N MET A 101 -4.33 -3.74 15.03
CA MET A 101 -5.31 -3.80 13.94
C MET A 101 -6.68 -3.80 14.65
N PRO A 102 -7.54 -2.79 14.50
CA PRO A 102 -8.95 -2.94 14.86
C PRO A 102 -9.51 -4.00 13.92
N GLY A 103 -10.07 -5.07 14.50
CA GLY A 103 -10.82 -6.08 13.76
C GLY A 103 -12.24 -5.63 13.45
#